data_AF-A0A0P0UYK4-F1
#
_entry.id   AF-A0A0P0UYK4-F1
#
_cell.length_a   1.000
_cell.length_b   1.000
_cell.length_c   1.000
_cell.angle_alpha   90.00
_cell.angle_beta   90.00
_cell.angle_gamma   90.00
#
_symmetry.space_group_name_H-M   'P 1'
#
loop_
_entity.id
_entity.type
_entity.pdbx_description
1 polymer ?
#
loop_
_entity_poly.entity_id
_entity_poly.type
_entity_poly.pdbx_seq_one_letter_code
_entity_poly.pdbx_strand_id
1 'polypeptide(L)'
;MYDPGGPARAVDTVGCQYSVVPVLPWSELRSARDYAGLVRRGFLLEWTSVPVDCAACNASGGECRYDAGAMGFGCSCPGGRLQPATCGE
;
A
#
# COMPACT_ATOMS: atom_id res chain seq x y z
N MET A 1 5.72 -25.70 -8.94
CA MET A 1 7.03 -25.03 -8.96
C MET A 1 6.97 -23.97 -10.05
N TYR A 2 7.14 -22.69 -9.69
CA TYR A 2 7.17 -21.59 -10.66
C TYR A 2 8.61 -21.44 -11.16
N ASP A 3 8.80 -21.56 -12.47
CA ASP A 3 10.09 -21.38 -13.15
C ASP A 3 9.99 -20.12 -14.03
N PRO A 4 10.74 -19.05 -13.74
CA PRO A 4 10.73 -17.82 -14.54
C PRO A 4 11.54 -17.93 -15.85
N GLY A 5 12.01 -19.13 -16.22
CA GLY A 5 12.87 -19.43 -17.38
C GLY A 5 12.24 -19.21 -18.76
N GLY A 6 11.97 -17.95 -19.12
CA GLY A 6 11.71 -17.52 -20.49
C GLY A 6 12.54 -16.27 -20.80
N PRO A 7 13.00 -16.07 -22.05
CA PRO A 7 13.82 -14.93 -22.41
C PRO A 7 13.08 -13.64 -22.04
N ALA A 8 13.77 -12.75 -21.34
CA ALA A 8 13.30 -11.43 -20.94
C ALA A 8 12.96 -10.62 -22.20
N ARG A 9 11.76 -10.86 -22.74
CA ARG A 9 11.15 -9.98 -23.73
C ARG A 9 11.08 -8.64 -23.03
N ALA A 10 11.65 -7.60 -23.65
CA ALA A 10 11.43 -6.22 -23.26
C ALA A 10 9.94 -5.94 -23.47
N VAL A 11 9.12 -6.43 -22.54
CA VAL A 11 7.72 -6.09 -22.49
C VAL A 11 7.74 -4.63 -22.09
N ASP A 12 7.17 -3.80 -22.94
CA ASP A 12 6.73 -2.45 -22.66
C ASP A 12 5.62 -2.50 -21.58
N THR A 13 5.92 -3.15 -20.44
CA THR A 13 5.05 -3.28 -19.27
C THR A 13 5.03 -1.93 -18.59
N VAL A 14 4.30 -0.99 -19.17
CA VAL A 14 3.73 0.12 -18.42
C VAL A 14 2.63 -0.48 -17.53
N GLY A 15 3.01 -1.23 -16.51
CA GLY A 15 2.07 -1.84 -15.56
C GLY A 15 2.49 -3.20 -15.00
N CYS A 16 2.04 -3.48 -13.78
CA CYS A 16 2.20 -4.79 -13.14
C CYS A 16 1.33 -5.83 -13.85
N GLN A 17 1.93 -6.93 -14.32
CA GLN A 17 1.16 -8.05 -14.92
C GLN A 17 0.41 -8.88 -13.87
N TYR A 18 0.93 -8.92 -12.65
CA TYR A 18 0.31 -9.62 -11.53
C TYR A 18 0.59 -8.88 -10.23
N SER A 19 -0.38 -8.94 -9.32
CA SER A 19 -0.27 -8.43 -7.95
C SER A 19 -0.42 -9.60 -6.99
N VAL A 20 0.53 -9.74 -6.06
CA VAL A 20 0.45 -10.72 -4.98
C VAL A 20 0.08 -9.98 -3.71
N VAL A 21 -1.02 -10.37 -3.07
CA VAL A 21 -1.56 -9.72 -1.87
C VAL A 21 -1.79 -10.79 -0.80
N PRO A 22 -1.34 -10.55 0.44
CA PRO A 22 -1.54 -11.50 1.53
C PRO A 22 -3.02 -11.53 1.92
N VAL A 23 -3.53 -12.74 2.09
CA VAL A 23 -4.92 -13.01 2.46
C VAL A 23 -5.02 -13.13 3.98
N LEU A 24 -6.18 -12.84 4.56
CA LEU A 24 -6.35 -12.94 6.02
C LEU A 24 -6.05 -14.37 6.52
N PRO A 25 -5.51 -14.53 7.74
CA PRO A 25 -5.34 -15.85 8.35
C PRO A 25 -6.65 -16.65 8.32
N TRP A 26 -6.57 -17.97 8.13
CA TRP A 26 -7.73 -18.88 7.99
C TRP A 26 -8.60 -18.67 6.75
N SER A 27 -8.23 -17.75 5.84
CA SER A 27 -8.91 -17.58 4.56
C SER A 27 -8.28 -18.41 3.44
N GLU A 28 -7.59 -19.51 3.79
CA GLU A 28 -6.89 -20.42 2.90
C GLU A 28 -7.66 -20.69 1.61
N LEU A 29 -7.00 -20.49 0.48
CA LEU A 29 -7.53 -20.70 -0.86
C LEU A 29 -7.59 -22.21 -1.12
N ARG A 30 -8.61 -22.89 -0.59
CA ARG A 30 -8.78 -24.35 -0.76
C ARG A 30 -9.20 -24.71 -2.18
N SER A 31 -9.86 -23.79 -2.87
CA SER A 31 -10.34 -23.93 -4.24
C SER A 31 -10.39 -22.58 -4.95
N ALA A 32 -10.18 -22.55 -6.27
CA ALA A 32 -10.36 -21.33 -7.08
C ALA A 32 -11.77 -20.74 -6.95
N ARG A 33 -12.79 -21.56 -6.65
CA ARG A 33 -14.16 -21.08 -6.38
C ARG A 33 -14.23 -20.19 -5.13
N ASP A 34 -13.31 -20.37 -4.19
CA ASP A 34 -13.24 -19.58 -2.97
C ASP A 34 -12.60 -18.21 -3.21
N TYR A 35 -12.00 -17.97 -4.39
CA TYR A 35 -11.29 -16.72 -4.72
C TYR A 35 -12.17 -15.48 -4.56
N ALA A 36 -13.39 -15.49 -5.12
CA ALA A 36 -14.30 -14.35 -4.98
C ALA A 36 -14.68 -14.08 -3.51
N GLY A 37 -14.85 -15.14 -2.71
CA GLY A 37 -15.08 -15.02 -1.28
C GLY A 37 -13.87 -14.45 -0.55
N LEU A 38 -12.67 -14.83 -0.96
CA LEU A 38 -11.42 -14.33 -0.42
C LEU A 38 -11.23 -12.84 -0.69
N VAL A 39 -11.39 -12.41 -1.95
CA VAL A 39 -11.27 -11.00 -2.34
C VAL A 39 -12.28 -10.13 -1.59
N ARG A 40 -13.51 -10.63 -1.38
CA ARG A 40 -14.56 -9.91 -0.63
C ARG A 40 -14.24 -9.74 0.85
N ARG A 41 -13.47 -10.65 1.46
CA ARG A 41 -13.03 -10.52 2.85
C ARG A 41 -11.94 -9.46 3.01
N GLY A 42 -11.26 -9.12 1.92
CA GLY A 42 -10.16 -8.16 1.91
C GLY A 42 -8.81 -8.82 2.17
N PHE A 43 -7.80 -7.97 2.31
CA PHE A 43 -6.39 -8.34 2.43
C PHE A 43 -5.80 -7.70 3.66
N LEU A 44 -4.80 -8.35 4.25
CA LEU A 44 -4.03 -7.70 5.30
C LEU A 44 -3.08 -6.67 4.65
N LEU A 45 -3.10 -5.44 5.13
CA LEU A 45 -2.17 -4.40 4.69
C LEU A 45 -1.33 -3.96 5.88
N GLU A 46 -0.09 -4.43 5.93
CA GLU A 46 0.90 -4.01 6.92
C GLU A 46 1.77 -2.92 6.29
N TRP A 47 1.79 -1.74 6.93
CA TRP A 47 2.65 -0.64 6.53
C TRP A 47 3.97 -0.74 7.29
N THR A 48 5.09 -0.85 6.56
CA THR A 48 6.44 -1.01 7.17
C THR A 48 7.07 0.31 7.61
N SER A 49 6.56 1.45 7.14
CA SER A 49 7.02 2.77 7.56
C SER A 49 6.45 3.10 8.93
N VAL A 50 7.32 3.59 9.84
CA VAL A 50 6.89 4.16 11.13
C VAL A 50 5.83 5.22 10.82
N PRO A 51 4.58 5.05 11.29
CA PRO A 51 3.57 6.06 11.11
C PRO A 51 4.12 7.37 11.69
N VAL A 52 4.03 8.43 10.91
CA VAL A 52 4.10 9.78 11.46
C VAL A 52 3.14 9.86 12.63
N ASP A 53 3.44 10.69 13.63
CA ASP A 53 2.47 11.01 14.69
C ASP A 53 1.25 11.68 14.05
N CYS A 54 0.32 10.85 13.57
CA CYS A 54 -0.87 11.32 12.88
C CYS A 54 -1.75 12.13 13.83
N ALA A 55 -1.66 11.90 15.16
CA ALA A 55 -2.38 12.71 16.13
C ALA A 55 -1.82 14.14 16.15
N ALA A 56 -0.49 14.30 16.16
CA ALA A 56 0.15 15.62 16.02
C ALA A 56 -0.17 16.28 14.67
N CYS A 57 -0.11 15.53 13.57
CA CYS A 57 -0.48 16.02 12.23
C CYS A 57 -1.92 16.56 12.22
N ASN A 58 -2.88 15.76 12.70
CA ASN A 58 -4.28 16.13 12.73
C ASN A 58 -4.52 17.34 13.67
N ALA A 59 -3.83 17.39 14.82
CA ALA A 59 -3.91 18.52 15.75
C ALA A 59 -3.37 19.83 15.15
N SER A 60 -2.39 19.75 14.25
CA SER A 60 -1.85 20.89 13.50
C SER A 60 -2.71 21.32 12.29
N GLY A 61 -3.83 20.64 12.04
CA GLY A 61 -4.73 20.94 10.92
C GLY A 61 -4.35 20.29 9.59
N GLY A 62 -3.49 19.26 9.61
CA GLY A 62 -3.15 18.44 8.45
C GLY A 62 -3.93 17.12 8.39
N GLU A 63 -3.71 16.37 7.32
CA GLU A 63 -4.19 14.99 7.13
C GLU A 63 -3.00 14.04 7.02
N CYS A 64 -2.96 12.97 7.80
CA CYS A 64 -1.94 11.94 7.66
C CYS A 64 -2.16 11.17 6.34
N ARG A 65 -1.21 11.22 5.41
CA ARG A 65 -1.33 10.61 4.07
C ARG A 65 -0.08 9.83 3.69
N TYR A 66 -0.26 8.76 2.92
CA TYR A 66 0.83 8.07 2.24
C TYR A 66 1.17 8.79 0.94
N ASP A 67 2.43 9.09 0.74
CA ASP A 67 2.97 9.63 -0.50
C ASP A 67 3.76 8.54 -1.22
N ALA A 68 3.29 8.16 -2.41
CA ALA A 68 3.91 7.11 -3.21
C ALA A 68 5.27 7.53 -3.79
N GLY A 69 5.51 8.82 -4.00
CA GLY A 69 6.78 9.35 -4.49
C GLY A 69 7.88 9.33 -3.43
N ALA A 70 7.53 9.65 -2.18
CA ALA A 70 8.40 9.55 -1.02
C ALA A 70 8.44 8.14 -0.41
N MET A 71 7.56 7.23 -0.87
CA MET A 71 7.39 5.89 -0.34
C MET A 71 7.15 5.86 1.19
N GLY A 72 6.39 6.82 1.72
CA GLY A 72 6.23 6.98 3.16
C GLY A 72 5.01 7.81 3.56
N PHE A 73 4.69 7.79 4.86
CA PHE A 73 3.66 8.65 5.43
C PHE A 73 4.20 10.04 5.73
N GLY A 74 3.34 11.04 5.57
CA GLY A 74 3.59 12.43 5.94
C GLY A 74 2.32 13.13 6.36
N CYS A 75 2.47 14.34 6.87
CA CYS A 75 1.38 15.24 7.19
C CYS A 75 1.08 16.15 5.99
N SER A 76 -0.05 15.91 5.34
CA SER A 76 -0.54 16.75 4.24
C SER A 76 -1.16 18.02 4.83
N CYS A 77 -0.50 19.15 4.64
CA CYS A 77 -0.91 20.42 5.21
C CYS A 77 -1.74 21.28 4.23
N PRO A 78 -2.60 22.18 4.75
CA PRO A 78 -3.24 23.20 3.93
C PRO A 78 -2.19 23.97 3.12
N GLY A 79 -2.35 24.02 1.80
CA GLY A 79 -1.34 24.54 0.87
C GLY A 79 -0.57 23.48 0.08
N GLY A 80 -0.84 22.19 0.32
CA GLY A 80 -0.39 21.08 -0.53
C GLY A 80 1.05 20.61 -0.27
N ARG A 81 1.66 21.04 0.84
CA ARG A 81 2.98 20.55 1.24
C ARG A 81 2.81 19.31 2.11
N LEU A 82 3.55 18.26 1.79
CA LEU A 82 3.74 17.13 2.70
C LEU A 82 4.84 17.53 3.69
N GLN A 83 4.51 17.51 4.98
CA GLN A 83 5.45 17.75 6.08
C GLN A 83 5.77 16.43 6.78
N PRO A 84 6.93 16.32 7.45
CA PRO A 84 7.30 15.09 8.15
C PRO A 84 6.35 14.74 9.30
N ALA A 85 5.80 15.73 10.03
CA ALA A 85 4.99 15.44 11.23
C ALA A 85 3.79 16.37 11.43
N THR A 86 3.98 17.68 11.28
CA THR A 86 2.97 18.69 11.62
C THR A 86 2.97 19.83 10.61
N CYS A 87 1.86 20.58 10.57
CA CYS A 87 1.72 21.80 9.79
C CYS A 87 2.15 23.03 10.60
N GLY A 88 2.72 24.02 9.92
CA GLY A 88 3.09 25.31 10.52
C GLY A 88 4.53 25.44 11.00
N GLU A 89 5.44 24.59 10.52
CA GLU A 89 6.87 24.94 10.47
C GLU A 89 7.15 25.96 9.36
#